data_AF-A0A564Y347-F1
#
_entry.id   AF-A0A564Y347-F1
#
_cell.length_a   1.000
_cell.length_b   1.000
_cell.length_c   1.000
_cell.angle_alpha   90.00
_cell.angle_beta   90.00
_cell.angle_gamma   90.00
#
_symmetry.space_group_name_H-M   'P 1'
#
loop_
_entity.id
_entity.type
_entity.pdbx_description
1 polymer ?
#
loop_
_entity_poly.entity_id
_entity_poly.type
_entity_poly.pdbx_seq_one_letter_code
_entity_poly.pdbx_strand_id
1 'polypeptide(L)'
;MIFLWGRNTLLCCCLFWTMRFMELMQIWHFSGPYIYLIVTMLRAMIPLLSLLFIPLLAFGALREGIMVMNRTELSLEAFKNVLLEPYFMLYGEVYAPEIDPKDWGVNLTETPLYEMVPILDVAYLLYSIVLMLSVIIA
;
A
#
# COMPACT_ATOMS: atom_id res chain seq x y z
N MET A 1 4.57 18.07 26.43
CA MET A 1 5.18 17.19 25.41
C MET A 1 5.42 15.77 25.96
N ILE A 2 6.14 15.60 27.08
CA ILE A 2 6.43 14.28 27.71
C ILE A 2 5.18 13.40 27.94
N PHE A 3 4.06 13.99 28.38
CA PHE A 3 2.80 13.25 28.55
C PHE A 3 2.27 12.61 27.25
N LEU A 4 2.34 13.32 26.12
CA LEU A 4 1.87 12.82 24.81
C LEU A 4 2.77 11.68 24.31
N TRP A 5 4.08 11.82 24.50
CA TRP A 5 5.04 10.76 24.19
C TRP A 5 4.78 9.52 25.05
N GLY A 6 4.60 9.69 26.36
CA GLY A 6 4.25 8.58 27.26
C GLY A 6 2.97 7.87 26.85
N ARG A 7 1.91 8.61 26.51
CA ARG A 7 0.66 8.04 26.00
C ARG A 7 0.87 7.24 24.71
N ASN A 8 1.59 7.79 23.74
CA ASN A 8 1.81 7.12 22.46
C ASN A 8 2.69 5.86 22.62
N THR A 9 3.72 5.91 23.47
CA THR A 9 4.54 4.72 23.80
C THR A 9 3.71 3.64 24.47
N LEU A 10 2.81 4.00 25.39
CA LEU A 10 1.89 3.03 26.02
C LEU A 10 0.99 2.35 24.98
N LEU A 11 0.46 3.09 24.00
CA LEU A 11 -0.33 2.51 22.91
C LEU A 11 0.48 1.49 22.09
N CYS A 12 1.73 1.81 21.76
CA CYS A 12 2.62 0.87 21.09
C CYS A 12 2.87 -0.39 21.94
N CYS A 13 3.10 -0.23 23.25
CA CYS A 13 3.26 -1.36 24.16
C CYS A 13 1.99 -2.24 24.24
N CYS A 14 0.80 -1.63 24.26
CA CYS A 14 -0.46 -2.36 24.22
C CYS A 14 -0.62 -3.17 22.93
N LEU A 15 -0.24 -2.61 21.77
CA LEU A 15 -0.25 -3.32 20.48
C LEU A 15 0.68 -4.56 20.52
N PHE A 16 1.91 -4.42 21.00
CA PHE A 16 2.83 -5.56 21.12
C PHE A 16 2.31 -6.62 22.09
N TRP A 17 1.68 -6.21 23.20
CA TRP A 17 1.06 -7.14 24.13
C TRP A 17 -0.11 -7.91 23.50
N THR A 18 -0.92 -7.25 22.67
CA THR A 18 -2.00 -7.93 21.94
C THR A 18 -1.47 -8.93 20.91
N MET A 19 -0.33 -8.68 20.26
CA MET A 19 0.30 -9.66 19.37
C MET A 19 0.74 -10.92 20.14
N ARG A 20 1.22 -10.76 21.39
CA ARG A 20 1.61 -11.89 22.25
C ARG A 20 0.44 -12.82 22.62
N PHE A 21 -0.80 -12.33 22.56
CA PHE A 21 -1.97 -13.16 22.73
C PHE A 21 -2.05 -14.30 21.69
N MET A 22 -1.51 -14.10 20.49
CA MET A 22 -1.43 -15.16 19.47
C MET A 22 -0.57 -16.35 19.92
N GLU A 23 0.48 -16.14 20.71
CA GLU A 23 1.31 -17.21 21.27
C GLU A 23 0.51 -18.09 22.24
N LEU A 24 -0.38 -17.49 23.04
CA LEU A 24 -1.27 -18.22 23.93
C LEU A 24 -2.30 -19.04 23.14
N MET A 25 -2.85 -18.46 22.07
CA MET A 25 -3.77 -19.16 21.17
C MET A 25 -3.12 -20.35 20.46
N GLN A 26 -1.79 -20.34 20.28
CA GLN A 26 -1.08 -21.46 19.66
C GLN A 26 -1.13 -22.74 20.52
N ILE A 27 -1.26 -22.62 21.84
CA ILE A 27 -1.32 -23.76 22.77
C ILE A 27 -2.71 -24.44 22.73
N TRP A 28 -3.75 -23.72 22.29
CA TRP A 28 -5.11 -24.24 22.29
C TRP A 28 -5.32 -25.24 21.14
N HIS A 29 -5.93 -26.40 21.45
CA HIS A 29 -6.05 -27.55 20.53
C HIS A 29 -6.70 -27.20 19.18
N PHE A 30 -7.66 -26.27 19.16
CA PHE A 30 -8.35 -25.89 17.94
C PHE A 30 -7.61 -24.81 17.14
N SER A 31 -7.06 -23.77 17.77
CA SER A 31 -6.41 -22.64 17.06
C SER A 31 -4.94 -22.88 16.71
N GLY A 32 -4.24 -23.76 17.42
CA GLY A 32 -2.82 -24.04 17.20
C GLY A 32 -2.48 -24.42 15.75
N PRO A 33 -3.17 -25.42 15.16
CA PRO A 33 -2.94 -25.81 13.76
C PRO A 33 -3.20 -24.69 12.75
N TYR A 34 -4.26 -23.88 12.94
CA TYR A 34 -4.56 -22.77 12.03
C TYR A 34 -3.48 -21.68 12.06
N ILE A 35 -3.00 -21.31 13.25
CA ILE A 35 -1.92 -20.31 13.38
C ILE A 35 -0.65 -20.81 12.71
N TYR A 36 -0.30 -22.10 12.88
CA TYR A 36 0.83 -22.72 12.21
C TYR A 36 0.71 -22.66 10.68
N LEU A 37 -0.48 -22.97 10.14
CA LEU A 37 -0.75 -22.87 8.70
C LEU A 37 -0.59 -21.43 8.19
N ILE A 38 -1.19 -20.44 8.86
CA ILE A 38 -1.09 -19.02 8.47
C ILE A 38 0.37 -18.57 8.41
N VAL A 39 1.18 -18.89 9.43
CA VAL A 39 2.59 -18.50 9.48
C VAL A 39 3.40 -19.18 8.37
N THR A 40 3.11 -20.45 8.10
CA THR A 40 3.82 -21.23 7.07
C THR A 40 3.49 -20.73 5.66
N MET A 41 2.22 -20.43 5.39
CA MET A 41 1.78 -19.83 4.11
C MET A 41 2.35 -18.42 3.94
N LEU A 42 2.32 -17.59 4.98
CA LEU A 42 2.87 -16.23 4.93
C LEU A 42 4.35 -16.24 4.55
N ARG A 43 5.14 -17.18 5.08
CA ARG A 43 6.57 -17.31 4.73
C ARG A 43 6.79 -17.70 3.26
N ALA A 44 5.93 -18.56 2.71
CA ALA A 44 6.00 -18.94 1.30
C ALA A 44 5.63 -17.77 0.36
N MET A 45 4.78 -16.84 0.83
CA MET A 45 4.30 -15.71 0.04
C MET A 45 5.23 -14.48 0.02
N ILE A 46 6.22 -14.39 0.92
CA ILE A 46 7.18 -13.27 0.98
C ILE A 46 7.79 -12.90 -0.40
N PRO A 47 8.32 -13.85 -1.21
CA PRO A 47 8.87 -13.51 -2.53
C PRO A 47 7.80 -12.99 -3.51
N LEU A 48 6.59 -13.55 -3.49
CA LEU A 48 5.46 -13.08 -4.30
C LEU A 48 5.04 -11.65 -3.92
N LEU A 49 4.96 -11.37 -2.62
CA LEU A 49 4.67 -10.02 -2.11
C LEU A 49 5.76 -9.01 -2.52
N SER A 50 7.03 -9.42 -2.53
CA SER A 50 8.12 -8.55 -2.99
C SER A 50 8.00 -8.18 -4.48
N LEU A 51 7.48 -9.11 -5.28
CA LEU A 51 7.26 -8.91 -6.71
C LEU A 51 6.04 -8.02 -6.98
N LEU A 52 5.03 -8.01 -6.10
CA LEU A 52 3.92 -7.05 -6.10
C LEU A 52 4.37 -5.64 -5.65
N PHE A 53 5.31 -5.58 -4.70
CA PHE A 53 5.77 -4.32 -4.13
C PHE A 53 6.55 -3.45 -5.12
N ILE A 54 7.30 -4.05 -6.06
CA ILE A 54 8.10 -3.31 -7.05
C ILE A 54 7.20 -2.49 -8.01
N PRO A 55 6.18 -3.06 -8.66
CA PRO A 55 5.26 -2.29 -9.50
C PRO A 55 4.44 -1.27 -8.73
N LEU A 56 4.08 -1.56 -7.47
CA LEU A 56 3.39 -0.62 -6.60
C LEU A 56 4.22 0.66 -6.41
N LEU A 57 5.52 0.51 -6.08
CA LEU A 57 6.44 1.64 -5.97
C LEU A 57 6.63 2.38 -7.29
N ALA A 58 6.80 1.65 -8.39
CA ALA A 58 7.04 2.24 -9.71
C ALA A 58 5.85 3.08 -10.18
N PHE A 59 4.63 2.55 -10.05
CA PHE A 59 3.41 3.26 -10.39
C PHE A 59 3.16 4.44 -9.44
N GLY A 60 3.32 4.25 -8.14
CA GLY A 60 3.13 5.32 -7.15
C GLY A 60 4.06 6.51 -7.35
N ALA A 61 5.34 6.25 -7.66
CA ALA A 61 6.31 7.30 -7.94
C ALA A 61 5.97 8.07 -9.21
N LEU A 62 5.49 7.38 -10.25
CA LEU A 62 5.08 8.02 -11.49
C LEU A 62 3.82 8.88 -11.30
N ARG A 63 2.81 8.36 -10.59
CA ARG A 63 1.58 9.09 -10.29
C ARG A 63 1.88 10.39 -9.53
N GLU A 64 2.57 10.31 -8.38
CA GLU A 64 2.88 11.50 -7.56
C GLU A 64 3.73 12.50 -8.36
N GLY A 65 4.68 12.03 -9.17
CA GLY A 65 5.54 12.90 -9.98
C GLY A 65 4.81 13.68 -11.07
N ILE A 66 3.78 13.08 -11.70
CA ILE A 66 2.99 13.75 -12.74
C ILE A 66 1.89 14.63 -12.13
N MET A 67 1.21 14.17 -11.08
CA MET A 67 0.09 14.90 -10.47
C MET A 67 0.54 16.07 -9.62
N VAL A 68 1.72 15.99 -9.00
CA VAL A 68 2.19 16.99 -8.03
C VAL A 68 3.53 17.58 -8.49
N MET A 69 3.50 18.42 -9.53
CA MET A 69 4.71 19.04 -10.10
C MET A 69 5.33 20.14 -9.21
N ASN A 70 4.56 20.70 -8.27
CA ASN A 70 5.01 21.83 -7.45
C ASN A 70 5.80 21.41 -6.19
N ARG A 71 5.95 20.10 -5.92
CA ARG A 71 6.77 19.63 -4.80
C ARG A 71 8.25 19.63 -5.20
N THR A 72 8.99 20.62 -4.72
CA THR A 72 10.45 20.73 -4.89
C THR A 72 11.24 19.99 -3.81
N GLU A 73 10.61 19.65 -2.68
CA GLU A 73 11.25 18.99 -1.54
C GLU A 73 10.73 17.57 -1.33
N LEU A 74 11.63 16.64 -1.00
CA LEU A 74 11.30 15.29 -0.57
C LEU A 74 10.68 15.33 0.84
N SER A 75 9.37 15.50 0.90
CA SER A 75 8.62 15.45 2.16
C SER A 75 8.22 14.02 2.50
N LEU A 76 8.07 13.73 3.80
CA LEU A 76 7.49 12.46 4.27
C LEU A 76 6.06 12.24 3.75
N GLU A 77 5.38 13.33 3.40
CA GLU A 77 4.05 13.28 2.80
C GLU A 77 4.08 12.74 1.38
N ALA A 78 5.05 13.15 0.56
CA ALA A 78 5.22 12.62 -0.81
C ALA A 78 5.49 11.11 -0.77
N PHE A 79 6.37 10.65 0.14
CA PHE A 79 6.62 9.23 0.33
C PHE A 79 5.36 8.47 0.78
N LYS A 80 4.55 9.10 1.64
CA LYS A 80 3.28 8.54 2.09
C LYS A 80 2.32 8.37 0.91
N ASN A 81 2.18 9.37 0.04
CA ASN A 81 1.26 9.33 -1.10
C ASN A 81 1.67 8.26 -2.13
N VAL A 82 2.97 8.21 -2.46
CA VAL A 82 3.55 7.20 -3.37
C VAL A 82 3.22 5.77 -2.94
N LEU A 83 3.18 5.49 -1.64
CA LEU A 83 2.90 4.15 -1.14
C LEU A 83 1.43 3.90 -0.84
N LEU A 84 0.75 4.85 -0.21
CA LEU A 84 -0.60 4.61 0.30
C LEU A 84 -1.65 4.55 -0.79
N GLU A 85 -1.60 5.45 -1.78
CA GLU A 85 -2.66 5.53 -2.79
C GLU A 85 -2.67 4.26 -3.66
N PRO A 86 -1.54 3.80 -4.23
CA PRO A 86 -1.51 2.53 -4.97
C PRO A 86 -1.84 1.30 -4.12
N TYR A 87 -1.55 1.35 -2.81
CA TYR A 87 -1.91 0.27 -1.88
C TYR A 87 -3.42 0.18 -1.70
N PHE A 88 -4.13 1.29 -1.50
CA PHE A 88 -5.58 1.29 -1.34
C PHE A 88 -6.30 0.92 -2.65
N MET A 89 -5.71 1.22 -3.80
CA MET A 89 -6.22 0.77 -5.10
C MET A 89 -6.31 -0.75 -5.22
N LEU A 90 -5.41 -1.51 -4.57
CA LEU A 90 -5.50 -2.98 -4.54
C LEU A 90 -6.75 -3.49 -3.82
N TYR A 91 -7.32 -2.69 -2.92
CA TYR A 91 -8.54 -3.01 -2.17
C TYR A 91 -9.80 -2.41 -2.81
N GLY A 92 -9.69 -1.79 -3.99
CA GLY A 92 -10.83 -1.28 -4.77
C GLY A 92 -11.08 0.23 -4.66
N GLU A 93 -10.22 0.99 -3.99
CA GLU A 93 -10.29 2.46 -3.97
C GLU A 93 -9.58 3.04 -5.20
N VAL A 94 -10.33 3.35 -6.27
CA VAL A 94 -9.76 3.68 -7.59
C VAL A 94 -9.44 5.17 -7.77
N TYR A 95 -9.68 6.04 -6.77
CA TYR A 95 -9.37 7.49 -6.84
C TYR A 95 -9.71 8.17 -8.19
N ALA A 96 -10.80 7.73 -8.86
CA ALA A 96 -11.18 8.15 -10.20
C ALA A 96 -11.19 9.69 -10.44
N PRO A 97 -11.71 10.53 -9.52
CA PRO A 97 -11.70 11.97 -9.72
C PRO A 97 -10.30 12.60 -9.65
N GLU A 98 -9.31 11.90 -9.08
CA GLU A 98 -7.92 12.36 -8.99
C GLU A 98 -7.08 11.88 -10.17
N ILE A 99 -7.38 10.70 -10.72
CA ILE A 99 -6.63 10.10 -11.83
C ILE A 99 -6.88 10.80 -13.16
N ASP A 100 -8.13 11.15 -13.43
CA ASP A 100 -8.55 11.88 -14.63
C ASP A 100 -9.56 12.98 -14.29
N PRO A 101 -9.11 14.08 -13.66
CA PRO A 101 -9.98 15.22 -13.38
C PRO A 101 -10.42 15.90 -14.67
N LYS A 102 -11.70 16.27 -14.75
CA LYS A 102 -12.24 17.04 -15.89
C LYS A 102 -11.53 18.37 -16.10
N ASP A 103 -11.09 18.99 -15.01
CA ASP A 103 -10.26 20.18 -14.99
C ASP A 103 -9.04 19.91 -14.11
N TRP A 104 -7.87 19.75 -14.74
CA TRP A 104 -6.60 19.51 -14.03
C TRP A 104 -6.14 20.72 -13.20
N GLY A 105 -6.76 21.90 -13.39
CA GLY A 105 -6.41 23.12 -12.65
C GLY A 105 -5.03 23.69 -13.01
N VAL A 106 -4.39 23.16 -14.05
CA VAL A 106 -3.09 23.57 -14.60
C VAL A 106 -3.19 23.72 -16.11
N ASN A 107 -2.32 24.53 -16.69
CA ASN A 107 -2.17 24.61 -18.14
C ASN A 107 -1.74 23.23 -18.66
N LEU A 108 -2.58 22.56 -19.45
CA LEU A 108 -2.28 21.24 -20.05
C LEU A 108 -1.00 21.24 -20.90
N THR A 109 -0.56 22.42 -21.35
CA THR A 109 0.73 22.61 -22.04
C THR A 109 1.95 22.50 -21.13
N GLU A 110 1.79 22.75 -19.83
CA GLU A 110 2.84 22.68 -18.80
C GLU A 110 2.96 21.29 -18.18
N THR A 111 1.97 20.40 -18.39
CA THR A 111 1.96 19.03 -17.88
C THR A 111 2.07 18.00 -19.01
N PRO A 112 3.26 17.80 -19.60
CA PRO A 112 3.44 16.79 -20.63
C PRO A 112 3.16 15.39 -20.07
N LEU A 113 2.54 14.52 -20.88
CA LEU A 113 2.28 13.11 -20.57
C LEU A 113 1.26 12.83 -19.44
N TYR A 114 0.34 13.76 -19.13
CA TYR A 114 -0.71 13.53 -18.12
C TYR A 114 -1.57 12.27 -18.43
N GLU A 115 -1.82 11.97 -19.70
CA GLU A 115 -2.56 10.78 -20.16
C GLU A 115 -1.87 9.45 -19.83
N MET A 116 -0.57 9.47 -19.48
CA MET A 116 0.16 8.27 -19.11
C MET A 116 -0.30 7.69 -17.78
N VAL A 117 -0.80 8.54 -16.85
CA VAL A 117 -1.25 8.10 -15.52
C VAL A 117 -2.45 7.14 -15.60
N PRO A 118 -3.57 7.48 -16.25
CA PRO A 118 -4.70 6.55 -16.36
C PRO A 118 -4.37 5.27 -17.13
N ILE A 119 -3.51 5.36 -18.16
CA ILE A 119 -3.08 4.17 -18.92
C ILE A 119 -2.28 3.22 -18.03
N LEU A 120 -1.34 3.75 -17.24
CA LEU A 120 -0.55 2.95 -16.31
C LEU A 120 -1.37 2.44 -15.13
N ASP A 121 -2.37 3.18 -14.67
CA ASP A 121 -3.28 2.71 -13.62
C ASP A 121 -4.02 1.45 -14.05
N VAL A 122 -4.57 1.43 -15.28
CA VAL A 122 -5.19 0.24 -15.86
C VAL A 122 -4.20 -0.93 -15.94
N ALA A 123 -2.96 -0.68 -16.40
CA ALA A 123 -1.94 -1.72 -16.48
C ALA A 123 -1.53 -2.24 -15.09
N TYR A 124 -1.41 -1.36 -14.10
CA TYR A 124 -1.08 -1.68 -12.72
C TYR A 124 -2.17 -2.53 -12.06
N LEU A 125 -3.44 -2.15 -12.20
CA LEU A 125 -4.56 -2.90 -11.64
C LEU A 125 -4.71 -4.27 -12.28
N LEU A 126 -4.54 -4.37 -13.61
CA LEU A 126 -4.55 -5.65 -14.32
C LEU A 126 -3.42 -6.56 -13.81
N TYR A 127 -2.20 -6.04 -13.72
CA TYR A 127 -1.08 -6.81 -13.21
C TYR A 127 -1.27 -7.23 -11.75
N SER A 128 -1.65 -6.29 -10.88
CA SER A 128 -1.64 -6.51 -9.44
C SER A 128 -2.85 -7.32 -8.95
N ILE A 129 -4.05 -7.01 -9.44
CA ILE A 129 -5.28 -7.69 -9.00
C ILE A 129 -5.55 -8.94 -9.85
N VAL A 130 -5.45 -8.85 -11.18
CA VAL A 130 -5.81 -9.99 -12.03
C VAL A 130 -4.70 -11.04 -12.07
N LEU A 131 -3.43 -10.64 -12.19
CA LEU A 131 -2.32 -11.60 -12.25
C LEU A 131 -1.78 -11.94 -10.86
N MET A 132 -1.31 -10.96 -10.09
CA MET A 132 -0.58 -11.26 -8.85
C MET A 132 -1.49 -11.80 -7.75
N LEU A 133 -2.64 -11.17 -7.51
CA LEU A 133 -3.56 -11.61 -6.47
C LEU A 133 -4.16 -13.00 -6.79
N SER A 134 -4.40 -13.31 -8.07
CA SER A 134 -4.84 -14.67 -8.46
C SER A 134 -3.73 -15.72 -8.30
N VAL A 135 -2.48 -15.39 -8.62
CA VAL A 135 -1.30 -16.27 -8.38
C VAL A 135 -1.05 -16.49 -6.89
N ILE A 136 -1.33 -15.49 -6.06
CA ILE A 136 -1.23 -15.60 -4.59
C ILE A 136 -2.27 -16.57 -4.01
N ILE A 137 -3.47 -16.61 -4.62
CA ILE A 137 -4.55 -17.51 -4.20
C ILE A 137 -4.34 -18.93 -4.72
N ALA A 138 -3.70 -19.08 -5.88
CA ALA A 138 -3.45 -20.35 -6.57
C ALA A 138 -2.36 -21.20 -5.88
#